data_AF-A0A429X8U2-F1
#
_entry.id   AF-A0A429X8U2-F1
#
_cell.length_a   1.000
_cell.length_b   1.000
_cell.length_c   1.000
_cell.angle_alpha   90.00
_cell.angle_beta   90.00
_cell.angle_gamma   90.00
#
_symmetry.space_group_name_H-M   'P 1'
#
loop_
_entity.id
_entity.type
_entity.pdbx_description
1 polymer ?
#
loop_
_entity_poly.entity_id
_entity_poly.type
_entity_poly.pdbx_seq_one_letter_code
_entity_poly.pdbx_strand_id
1 'polypeptide(L)'
;MRNKKRMNPFVQIDKTMLSDEKISWKAKGILSYLLSKPDGWITYITDIEKRSADGRDSVRSGIKELADAGYIIRKRIRDKGQFKGWEYEVYETPDVGKTENGKADVGKSDFGKTDVGESNTSNNDSSNNDLSNKEDSNNDNNIPYVEIVTYLNQAASKKYRHTTPKTKSIIKARWNEGFRLDDFKAVIDIKCKEWLSDEKMNKFLRPETLFGTKFESYLNQKGGATSGKANDSGNIAEEYNIPF
;
A
#
# COMPACT_ATOMS: atom_id res chain seq x y z
N MET A 1 -15.93 -35.42 33.05
CA MET A 1 -14.54 -35.12 33.46
C MET A 1 -14.49 -33.69 33.98
N ARG A 2 -13.97 -33.42 35.20
CA ARG A 2 -14.01 -32.07 35.80
C ARG A 2 -13.04 -31.12 35.09
N ASN A 3 -13.55 -30.07 34.46
CA ASN A 3 -12.71 -28.98 33.96
C ASN A 3 -12.34 -28.05 35.13
N LYS A 4 -11.17 -28.26 35.74
CA LYS A 4 -10.64 -27.33 36.74
C LYS A 4 -10.28 -26.03 36.03
N LYS A 5 -11.04 -24.97 36.33
CA LYS A 5 -10.79 -23.55 36.00
C LYS A 5 -9.27 -23.29 36.01
N ARG A 6 -8.72 -22.73 34.92
CA ARG A 6 -7.26 -22.49 34.79
C ARG A 6 -6.75 -21.75 36.02
N MET A 7 -5.58 -22.19 36.50
CA MET A 7 -5.13 -21.98 37.89
C MET A 7 -4.93 -20.50 38.27
N ASN A 8 -4.78 -19.61 37.28
CA ASN A 8 -5.11 -18.20 37.36
C ASN A 8 -5.90 -17.78 36.10
N PRO A 9 -7.06 -17.11 36.21
CA PRO A 9 -7.82 -16.59 35.06
C PRO A 9 -7.38 -15.18 34.62
N PHE A 10 -6.44 -14.58 35.36
CA PHE A 10 -5.95 -13.22 35.14
C PHE A 10 -4.60 -13.24 34.43
N VAL A 11 -4.35 -12.23 33.61
CA VAL A 11 -3.02 -11.93 33.08
C VAL A 11 -2.34 -10.98 34.06
N GLN A 12 -1.16 -11.34 34.55
CA GLN A 12 -0.27 -10.37 35.20
C GLN A 12 0.57 -9.73 34.10
N ILE A 13 0.63 -8.40 34.09
CA ILE A 13 1.37 -7.64 33.09
C ILE A 13 2.06 -6.48 33.80
N ASP A 14 3.27 -6.13 33.35
CA ASP A 14 3.98 -4.98 33.88
C ASP A 14 3.23 -3.65 33.60
N LYS A 15 3.33 -2.71 34.54
CA LYS A 15 2.62 -1.42 34.46
C LYS A 15 3.24 -0.46 33.46
N THR A 16 4.52 -0.62 33.10
CA THR A 16 5.25 0.27 32.17
C THR A 16 4.52 0.42 30.84
N MET A 17 4.08 -0.67 30.21
CA MET A 17 3.30 -0.61 28.96
C MET A 17 1.93 0.08 29.11
N LEU A 18 1.32 0.07 30.30
CA LEU A 18 0.06 0.76 30.55
C LEU A 18 0.28 2.26 30.76
N SER A 19 1.44 2.64 31.29
CA SER A 19 1.85 4.03 31.51
C SER A 19 2.55 4.69 30.32
N ASP A 20 3.01 3.95 29.29
CA ASP A 20 3.64 4.57 28.12
C ASP A 20 2.63 5.37 27.29
N GLU A 21 2.89 6.66 27.10
CA GLU A 21 2.06 7.59 26.31
C GLU A 21 2.33 7.49 24.81
N LYS A 22 3.43 6.86 24.39
CA LYS A 22 3.80 6.68 22.98
C LYS A 22 2.92 5.68 22.23
N ILE A 23 2.17 4.84 22.96
CA ILE A 23 1.33 3.79 22.38
C ILE A 23 -0.15 3.98 22.71
N SER A 24 -0.99 3.91 21.67
CA SER A 24 -2.44 4.06 21.77
C SER A 24 -3.10 2.97 22.61
N TRP A 25 -4.30 3.24 23.13
CA TRP A 25 -5.11 2.25 23.85
C TRP A 25 -5.37 0.96 23.05
N LYS A 26 -5.46 1.07 21.72
CA LYS A 26 -5.51 -0.05 20.77
C LYS A 26 -4.23 -0.88 20.81
N ALA A 27 -3.05 -0.24 20.72
CA ALA A 27 -1.76 -0.91 20.86
C ALA A 27 -1.61 -1.58 22.23
N LYS A 28 -1.98 -0.90 23.33
CA LYS A 28 -2.01 -1.48 24.69
C LYS A 28 -2.91 -2.71 24.79
N GLY A 29 -4.10 -2.68 24.17
CA GLY A 29 -5.01 -3.83 24.11
C GLY A 29 -4.44 -5.02 23.34
N ILE A 30 -3.80 -4.77 22.19
CA ILE A 30 -3.12 -5.80 21.40
C ILE A 30 -1.94 -6.40 22.18
N LEU A 31 -1.09 -5.57 22.79
CA LEU A 31 0.05 -6.03 23.59
C LEU A 31 -0.42 -6.89 24.79
N SER A 32 -1.45 -6.44 25.52
CA SER A 32 -2.08 -7.21 26.60
C SER A 32 -2.60 -8.57 26.14
N TYR A 33 -3.21 -8.65 24.95
CA TYR A 33 -3.65 -9.92 24.37
C TYR A 33 -2.49 -10.85 23.98
N LEU A 34 -1.36 -10.29 23.52
CA LEU A 34 -0.17 -11.04 23.15
C LEU A 34 0.55 -11.60 24.40
N LEU A 35 0.68 -10.79 25.46
CA LEU A 35 1.24 -11.19 26.76
C LEU A 35 0.32 -12.14 27.54
N SER A 36 -0.96 -12.28 27.15
CA SER A 36 -1.89 -13.27 27.72
C SER A 36 -1.57 -14.74 27.38
N LYS A 37 -0.45 -15.01 26.71
CA LYS A 37 -0.18 -16.25 25.98
C LYS A 37 1.02 -16.97 26.59
N PRO A 38 1.12 -18.30 26.44
CA PRO A 38 2.25 -19.03 27.00
C PRO A 38 3.58 -18.58 26.37
N ASP A 39 4.65 -18.62 27.15
CA ASP A 39 6.00 -18.35 26.69
C ASP A 39 6.34 -19.19 25.44
N GLY A 40 7.00 -18.56 24.46
CA GLY A 40 7.31 -19.21 23.17
C GLY A 40 6.12 -19.38 22.23
N TRP A 41 4.96 -18.75 22.48
CA TRP A 41 3.83 -18.77 21.55
C TRP A 41 4.11 -17.97 20.27
N ILE A 42 4.60 -18.66 19.25
CA ILE A 42 4.72 -18.13 17.88
C ILE A 42 3.31 -17.86 17.33
N THR A 43 3.06 -16.62 16.89
CA THR A 43 1.77 -16.19 16.37
C THR A 43 1.90 -15.40 15.06
N TYR A 44 0.91 -15.58 14.18
CA TYR A 44 0.84 -14.89 12.90
C TYR A 44 -0.18 -13.75 12.99
N ILE A 45 0.10 -12.63 12.34
CA ILE A 45 -0.83 -11.48 12.30
C ILE A 45 -2.22 -11.87 11.76
N THR A 46 -2.28 -12.83 10.83
CA THR A 46 -3.54 -13.37 10.29
C THR A 46 -4.42 -14.06 11.33
N ASP A 47 -3.85 -14.56 12.42
CA ASP A 47 -4.61 -15.22 13.49
C ASP A 47 -5.03 -14.24 14.58
N ILE A 48 -4.32 -13.11 14.72
CA ILE A 48 -4.76 -11.94 15.49
C ILE A 48 -5.95 -11.27 14.75
N GLU A 49 -5.80 -11.02 13.45
CA GLU A 49 -6.86 -10.46 12.57
C GLU A 49 -8.17 -11.28 12.60
N LYS A 50 -8.10 -12.61 12.72
CA LYS A 50 -9.30 -13.48 12.79
C LYS A 50 -9.96 -13.53 14.17
N ARG A 51 -9.26 -13.10 15.22
CA ARG A 51 -9.70 -13.26 16.63
C ARG A 51 -10.12 -11.95 17.28
N SER A 52 -9.76 -10.80 16.73
CA SER A 52 -10.33 -9.51 17.16
C SER A 52 -11.64 -9.19 16.44
N ALA A 53 -12.48 -8.40 17.08
CA ALA A 53 -13.56 -7.67 16.42
C ALA A 53 -13.03 -6.43 15.67
N ASP A 54 -11.80 -6.00 15.96
CA ASP A 54 -11.12 -4.92 15.25
C ASP A 54 -10.87 -5.27 13.78
N GLY A 55 -11.07 -4.28 12.91
CA GLY A 55 -10.69 -4.40 11.51
C GLY A 55 -9.19 -4.66 11.33
N ARG A 56 -8.85 -5.41 10.29
CA ARG A 56 -7.48 -5.75 9.86
C ARG A 56 -6.47 -4.58 9.99
N ASP A 57 -6.86 -3.40 9.54
CA ASP A 57 -5.97 -2.24 9.48
C ASP A 57 -5.77 -1.58 10.86
N SER A 58 -6.75 -1.73 11.78
CA SER A 58 -6.60 -1.39 13.20
C SER A 58 -5.54 -2.30 13.85
N VAL A 59 -5.66 -3.62 13.69
CA VAL A 59 -4.69 -4.60 14.19
C VAL A 59 -3.28 -4.33 13.64
N ARG A 60 -3.15 -4.09 12.33
CA ARG A 60 -1.86 -3.82 11.67
C ARG A 60 -1.20 -2.51 12.12
N SER A 61 -1.99 -1.44 12.26
CA SER A 61 -1.47 -0.16 12.72
C SER A 61 -1.04 -0.23 14.19
N GLY A 62 -1.78 -0.93 15.06
CA GLY A 62 -1.36 -1.17 16.44
C GLY A 62 -0.08 -2.01 16.55
N ILE A 63 0.07 -3.07 15.75
CA ILE A 63 1.32 -3.85 15.70
C ILE A 63 2.48 -3.04 15.07
N LYS A 64 2.23 -1.98 14.30
CA LYS A 64 3.27 -1.05 13.82
C LYS A 64 3.73 -0.15 14.95
N GLU A 65 2.79 0.51 15.61
CA GLU A 65 2.99 1.35 16.78
C GLU A 65 3.78 0.65 17.90
N LEU A 66 3.44 -0.62 18.21
CA LEU A 66 4.19 -1.44 19.17
C LEU A 66 5.62 -1.77 18.71
N ALA A 67 5.86 -1.91 17.41
CA ALA A 67 7.20 -2.18 16.87
C ALA A 67 8.06 -0.90 16.84
N ASP A 68 7.46 0.22 16.44
CA ASP A 68 8.09 1.55 16.45
C ASP A 68 8.46 1.99 17.90
N ALA A 69 7.68 1.56 18.90
CA ALA A 69 7.94 1.78 20.33
C ALA A 69 8.86 0.73 20.99
N GLY A 70 9.29 -0.31 20.27
CA GLY A 70 10.23 -1.33 20.77
C GLY A 70 9.62 -2.48 21.59
N TYR A 71 8.29 -2.58 21.69
CA TYR A 71 7.60 -3.69 22.36
C TYR A 71 7.49 -4.96 21.50
N ILE A 72 7.65 -4.83 20.17
CA ILE A 72 7.54 -5.95 19.23
C ILE A 72 8.66 -5.91 18.18
N ILE A 73 9.42 -7.01 18.08
CA ILE A 73 10.36 -7.23 16.97
C ILE A 73 9.72 -8.14 15.93
N ARG A 74 9.93 -7.82 14.63
CA ARG A 74 9.34 -8.55 13.49
C ARG A 74 10.39 -9.38 12.77
N LYS A 75 10.21 -10.70 12.73
CA LYS A 75 11.08 -11.62 11.99
C LYS A 75 10.36 -12.11 10.74
N ARG A 76 11.06 -12.11 9.60
CA ARG A 76 10.49 -12.52 8.30
C ARG A 76 10.63 -14.04 8.12
N ILE A 77 9.56 -14.80 8.27
CA ILE A 77 9.58 -16.24 7.98
C ILE A 77 9.64 -16.47 6.47
N ARG A 78 10.62 -17.27 6.05
CA ARG A 78 10.69 -17.88 4.72
C ARG A 78 10.54 -19.41 4.87
N ASP A 79 9.80 -20.01 3.97
CA ASP A 79 9.63 -21.47 3.87
C ASP A 79 9.88 -21.87 2.42
N LYS A 80 10.88 -22.73 2.18
CA LYS A 80 11.35 -23.14 0.84
C LYS A 80 11.53 -21.96 -0.15
N GLY A 81 12.10 -20.86 0.35
CA GLY A 81 12.34 -19.63 -0.42
C GLY A 81 11.11 -18.72 -0.60
N GLN A 82 9.90 -19.20 -0.33
CA GLN A 82 8.68 -18.38 -0.36
C GLN A 82 8.48 -17.64 0.96
N PHE A 83 7.92 -16.43 0.89
CA PHE A 83 7.57 -15.66 2.08
C PHE A 83 6.27 -16.21 2.69
N LYS A 84 6.35 -16.71 3.92
CA LYS A 84 5.22 -17.36 4.61
C LYS A 84 4.48 -16.43 5.57
N GLY A 85 5.18 -15.43 6.12
CA GLY A 85 4.59 -14.43 7.00
C GLY A 85 5.61 -13.73 7.89
N TRP A 86 5.09 -12.97 8.84
CA TRP A 86 5.84 -12.33 9.91
C TRP A 86 5.63 -13.11 11.21
N GLU A 87 6.75 -13.39 11.88
CA GLU A 87 6.82 -13.80 13.28
C GLU A 87 7.03 -12.54 14.13
N TYR A 88 6.49 -12.56 15.35
CA TYR A 88 6.54 -11.45 16.27
C TYR A 88 7.12 -11.92 17.60
N GLU A 89 8.22 -11.31 18.01
CA GLU A 89 8.79 -11.46 19.35
C GLU A 89 8.30 -10.27 20.17
N VAL A 90 7.69 -10.54 21.32
CA VAL A 90 6.92 -9.57 22.12
C VAL A 90 7.57 -9.41 23.48
N TYR A 91 7.79 -8.18 23.90
CA TYR A 91 8.45 -7.83 25.16
C TYR A 91 7.49 -7.04 26.06
N GLU A 92 7.57 -7.27 27.38
CA GLU A 92 6.77 -6.53 28.37
C GLU A 92 7.27 -5.09 28.58
N THR A 93 8.58 -4.91 28.45
CA THR A 93 9.28 -3.62 28.44
C THR A 93 9.89 -3.39 27.05
N PRO A 94 10.03 -2.13 26.60
CA PRO A 94 10.52 -1.86 25.25
C PRO A 94 12.03 -2.20 25.16
N ASP A 95 12.40 -3.13 24.27
CA ASP A 95 13.81 -3.46 24.01
C ASP A 95 14.42 -2.36 23.13
N VAL A 96 15.04 -1.38 23.80
CA VAL A 96 15.80 -0.29 23.19
C VAL A 96 17.04 -0.75 22.40
N GLY A 97 17.41 -2.03 22.45
CA GLY A 97 18.66 -2.56 21.88
C GLY A 97 18.60 -3.14 20.46
N LYS A 98 17.42 -3.51 19.92
CA LYS A 98 17.34 -4.35 18.69
C LYS A 98 16.27 -3.95 17.68
N THR A 99 16.05 -2.65 17.48
CA THR A 99 15.46 -2.19 16.21
C THR A 99 16.51 -2.27 15.09
N GLU A 100 16.77 -3.48 14.59
CA GLU A 100 17.43 -3.72 13.30
C GLU A 100 16.51 -3.29 12.13
N ASN A 101 16.10 -2.03 12.17
CA ASN A 101 15.64 -1.30 11.01
C ASN A 101 16.84 -1.16 10.07
N GLY A 102 16.85 -2.01 9.04
CA GLY A 102 17.73 -1.83 7.88
C GLY A 102 17.45 -0.46 7.25
N LYS A 103 18.25 0.54 7.64
CA LYS A 103 18.33 1.82 6.95
C LYS A 103 18.80 1.56 5.52
N ALA A 104 18.04 2.04 4.55
CA ALA A 104 18.57 2.42 3.25
C ALA A 104 18.75 3.95 3.27
N ASP A 105 19.79 4.44 2.60
CA ASP A 105 20.38 5.74 2.92
C ASP A 105 19.51 6.98 2.67
N VAL A 106 19.69 7.95 3.57
CA VAL A 106 19.20 9.33 3.42
C VAL A 106 20.30 10.17 2.79
N GLY A 107 20.19 10.42 1.48
CA GLY A 107 20.94 11.47 0.81
C GLY A 107 20.34 12.84 1.17
N LYS A 108 21.04 13.63 1.98
CA LYS A 108 20.62 15.00 2.32
C LYS A 108 20.83 15.97 1.15
N SER A 109 19.90 16.91 0.99
CA SER A 109 20.21 18.25 0.49
C SER A 109 19.28 19.28 1.14
N ASP A 110 19.87 20.26 1.83
CA ASP A 110 19.19 21.41 2.42
C ASP A 110 19.18 22.58 1.41
N PHE A 111 18.01 23.07 0.98
CA PHE A 111 17.72 24.41 0.42
C PHE A 111 16.19 24.46 0.17
N GLY A 112 15.40 25.47 0.53
CA GLY A 112 15.60 26.68 1.32
C GLY A 112 14.23 27.32 1.63
N LYS A 113 14.17 28.31 2.54
CA LYS A 113 12.91 29.01 2.88
C LYS A 113 12.32 29.79 1.71
N THR A 114 10.99 29.87 1.62
CA THR A 114 10.25 31.05 1.15
C THR A 114 8.95 31.20 1.94
N ASP A 115 8.61 32.43 2.29
CA ASP A 115 7.50 32.80 3.18
C ASP A 115 6.16 33.03 2.47
N VAL A 116 5.09 32.86 3.25
CA VAL A 116 3.81 33.61 3.29
C VAL A 116 3.31 34.35 2.03
N GLY A 117 2.09 33.99 1.61
CA GLY A 117 1.22 34.80 0.75
C GLY A 117 -0.26 34.38 0.90
N GLU A 118 -1.11 35.26 1.40
CA GLU A 118 -2.46 34.96 1.92
C GLU A 118 -3.57 35.70 1.14
N SER A 119 -4.82 35.15 1.18
CA SER A 119 -6.09 35.81 0.77
C SER A 119 -6.32 35.97 -0.76
N ASN A 120 -7.54 36.06 -1.36
CA ASN A 120 -8.97 36.06 -0.96
C ASN A 120 -9.78 35.61 -2.22
N THR A 121 -10.78 34.69 -2.21
CA THR A 121 -12.19 34.75 -1.75
C THR A 121 -13.25 35.03 -2.85
N SER A 122 -14.39 34.31 -2.78
CA SER A 122 -15.69 34.55 -3.47
C SER A 122 -15.85 34.00 -4.91
N ASN A 123 -16.99 33.46 -5.38
CA ASN A 123 -18.09 32.63 -4.86
C ASN A 123 -19.14 32.45 -5.99
N ASN A 124 -19.94 31.38 -5.86
CA ASN A 124 -21.22 31.01 -6.50
C ASN A 124 -21.15 30.08 -7.74
N ASP A 125 -21.76 28.90 -7.80
CA ASP A 125 -23.08 28.32 -7.35
C ASP A 125 -23.83 27.93 -8.65
N SER A 126 -24.53 26.80 -8.86
CA SER A 126 -24.83 25.58 -8.09
C SER A 126 -24.91 24.40 -9.10
N SER A 127 -25.00 23.10 -8.79
CA SER A 127 -25.14 22.31 -7.54
C SER A 127 -24.48 20.92 -7.81
N ASN A 128 -24.65 19.78 -7.11
CA ASN A 128 -25.60 19.31 -6.09
C ASN A 128 -24.96 18.18 -5.22
N ASN A 129 -25.80 17.43 -4.49
CA ASN A 129 -25.47 16.53 -3.39
C ASN A 129 -25.19 15.05 -3.79
N ASP A 130 -24.15 14.46 -3.19
CA ASP A 130 -24.36 13.63 -1.97
C ASP A 130 -23.10 13.62 -1.09
N LEU A 131 -23.27 13.53 0.23
CA LEU A 131 -22.21 13.53 1.25
C LEU A 131 -21.92 12.07 1.70
N SER A 132 -20.94 11.67 2.52
CA SER A 132 -20.12 12.39 3.50
C SER A 132 -18.82 11.63 3.84
N ASN A 133 -17.88 12.41 4.36
CA ASN A 133 -16.52 12.11 4.81
C ASN A 133 -16.28 10.81 5.61
N LYS A 134 -15.09 10.23 5.39
CA LYS A 134 -14.10 10.14 6.49
C LYS A 134 -12.67 10.18 5.93
N GLU A 135 -11.88 11.12 6.42
CA GLU A 135 -10.45 11.22 6.08
C GLU A 135 -9.63 10.34 7.02
N ASP A 136 -8.94 9.35 6.46
CA ASP A 136 -7.90 8.60 7.17
C ASP A 136 -6.53 9.20 6.84
N SER A 137 -6.07 10.17 7.64
CA SER A 137 -4.73 10.74 7.48
C SER A 137 -3.66 9.75 7.91
N ASN A 138 -3.00 9.09 6.93
CA ASN A 138 -1.87 8.20 7.18
C ASN A 138 -0.94 8.02 5.95
N ASN A 139 -0.49 9.13 5.34
CA ASN A 139 0.59 9.20 4.33
C ASN A 139 0.44 8.30 3.07
N ASP A 140 -0.74 7.69 2.87
CA ASP A 140 -1.26 7.15 1.61
C ASP A 140 -1.89 8.26 0.74
N ASN A 141 -1.94 9.49 1.26
CA ASN A 141 -2.89 10.54 0.92
C ASN A 141 -2.73 11.19 -0.48
N ASN A 142 -1.73 10.79 -1.28
CA ASN A 142 -1.48 11.39 -2.60
C ASN A 142 -1.34 10.37 -3.74
N ILE A 143 -1.99 9.20 -3.62
CA ILE A 143 -2.19 8.31 -4.78
C ILE A 143 -3.46 8.79 -5.53
N PRO A 144 -3.35 9.26 -6.78
CA PRO A 144 -4.46 9.89 -7.51
C PRO A 144 -5.44 8.84 -8.10
N TYR A 145 -6.05 8.03 -7.22
CA TYR A 145 -6.98 6.96 -7.60
C TYR A 145 -8.16 7.47 -8.44
N VAL A 146 -8.65 8.69 -8.14
CA VAL A 146 -9.76 9.33 -8.87
C VAL A 146 -9.32 9.61 -10.31
N GLU A 147 -8.17 10.25 -10.49
CA GLU A 147 -7.67 10.68 -11.80
C GLU A 147 -7.34 9.47 -12.69
N ILE A 148 -6.57 8.50 -12.17
CA ILE A 148 -6.16 7.28 -12.89
C ILE A 148 -7.39 6.51 -13.42
N VAL A 149 -8.43 6.36 -12.59
CA VAL A 149 -9.63 5.60 -12.97
C VAL A 149 -10.58 6.43 -13.84
N THR A 150 -10.64 7.74 -13.63
CA THR A 150 -11.41 8.66 -14.50
C THR A 150 -10.83 8.67 -15.91
N TYR A 151 -9.50 8.73 -16.03
CA TYR A 151 -8.80 8.67 -17.32
C TYR A 151 -9.06 7.35 -18.05
N LEU A 152 -8.98 6.20 -17.35
CA LEU A 152 -9.34 4.91 -17.92
C LEU A 152 -10.81 4.86 -18.38
N ASN A 153 -11.74 5.41 -17.59
CA ASN A 153 -13.15 5.44 -17.92
C ASN A 153 -13.42 6.29 -19.17
N GLN A 154 -12.74 7.42 -19.32
CA GLN A 154 -12.80 8.29 -20.50
C GLN A 154 -12.22 7.58 -21.74
N ALA A 155 -10.98 7.07 -21.65
CA ALA A 155 -10.27 6.46 -22.78
C ALA A 155 -10.94 5.16 -23.29
N ALA A 156 -11.46 4.32 -22.39
CA ALA A 156 -12.07 3.03 -22.75
C ALA A 156 -13.60 3.04 -22.83
N SER A 157 -14.25 4.21 -22.65
CA SER A 157 -15.71 4.35 -22.49
C SER A 157 -16.31 3.39 -21.45
N LYS A 158 -15.69 3.31 -20.26
CA LYS A 158 -16.09 2.42 -19.15
C LYS A 158 -16.55 3.20 -17.90
N LYS A 159 -17.02 2.49 -16.88
CA LYS A 159 -17.55 3.06 -15.62
C LYS A 159 -17.02 2.33 -14.37
N TYR A 160 -15.70 2.11 -14.31
CA TYR A 160 -15.04 1.54 -13.13
C TYR A 160 -15.03 2.52 -11.96
N ARG A 161 -15.18 2.02 -10.74
CA ARG A 161 -15.17 2.83 -9.51
C ARG A 161 -13.77 2.91 -8.92
N HIS A 162 -13.28 4.12 -8.68
CA HIS A 162 -12.03 4.38 -7.94
C HIS A 162 -12.11 3.98 -6.45
N THR A 163 -13.33 3.80 -5.91
CA THR A 163 -13.56 3.36 -4.53
C THR A 163 -13.38 1.85 -4.33
N THR A 164 -13.40 1.04 -5.39
CA THR A 164 -13.32 -0.43 -5.29
C THR A 164 -12.00 -0.88 -4.65
N PRO A 165 -12.01 -1.69 -3.58
CA PRO A 165 -10.80 -2.11 -2.87
C PRO A 165 -9.77 -2.81 -3.77
N LYS A 166 -10.21 -3.63 -4.72
CA LYS A 166 -9.34 -4.33 -5.68
C LYS A 166 -8.66 -3.36 -6.65
N THR A 167 -9.38 -2.37 -7.16
CA THR A 167 -8.83 -1.28 -8.00
C THR A 167 -7.77 -0.49 -7.23
N LYS A 168 -8.09 -0.05 -6.00
CA LYS A 168 -7.14 0.66 -5.14
C LYS A 168 -5.89 -0.16 -4.84
N SER A 169 -6.05 -1.42 -4.43
CA SER A 169 -4.94 -2.33 -4.11
C SER A 169 -3.94 -2.47 -5.26
N ILE A 170 -4.46 -2.64 -6.48
CA ILE A 170 -3.62 -2.85 -7.67
C ILE A 170 -2.92 -1.55 -8.11
N ILE A 171 -3.59 -0.40 -8.05
CA ILE A 171 -2.96 0.91 -8.29
C ILE A 171 -1.88 1.19 -7.23
N LYS A 172 -2.17 0.91 -5.95
CA LYS A 172 -1.22 1.09 -4.84
C LYS A 172 0.01 0.21 -4.98
N ALA A 173 -0.14 -1.02 -5.47
CA ALA A 173 1.00 -1.89 -5.76
C ALA A 173 1.97 -1.23 -6.73
N ARG A 174 1.48 -0.73 -7.88
CA ARG A 174 2.30 0.00 -8.86
C ARG A 174 2.89 1.29 -8.31
N TRP A 175 2.14 2.06 -7.53
CA TRP A 175 2.64 3.29 -6.94
C TRP A 175 3.84 3.04 -6.01
N ASN A 176 3.77 1.95 -5.23
CA ASN A 176 4.83 1.49 -4.35
C ASN A 176 6.02 0.86 -5.10
N GLU A 177 5.81 0.32 -6.30
CA GLU A 177 6.86 -0.13 -7.21
C GLU A 177 7.63 1.04 -7.87
N GLY A 178 7.12 2.27 -7.76
CA GLY A 178 7.78 3.51 -8.23
C GLY A 178 7.01 4.28 -9.30
N PHE A 179 6.02 3.66 -9.94
CA PHE A 179 5.26 4.27 -11.03
C PHE A 179 4.38 5.44 -10.56
N ARG A 180 4.19 6.42 -11.44
CA ARG A 180 3.46 7.67 -11.21
C ARG A 180 2.34 7.85 -12.22
N LEU A 181 1.51 8.87 -12.00
CA LEU A 181 0.28 9.14 -12.74
C LEU A 181 0.43 9.01 -14.27
N ASP A 182 1.52 9.54 -14.83
CA ASP A 182 1.74 9.55 -16.27
C ASP A 182 2.10 8.16 -16.83
N ASP A 183 2.73 7.28 -16.04
CA ASP A 183 2.92 5.86 -16.41
C ASP A 183 1.57 5.15 -16.53
N PHE A 184 0.63 5.43 -15.61
CA PHE A 184 -0.72 4.86 -15.70
C PHE A 184 -1.46 5.37 -16.93
N LYS A 185 -1.37 6.67 -17.26
CA LYS A 185 -1.95 7.24 -18.48
C LYS A 185 -1.33 6.59 -19.73
N ALA A 186 -0.01 6.49 -19.81
CA ALA A 186 0.68 5.86 -20.92
C ALA A 186 0.25 4.39 -21.14
N VAL A 187 0.14 3.59 -20.08
CA VAL A 187 -0.38 2.21 -20.18
C VAL A 187 -1.84 2.17 -20.64
N ILE A 188 -2.68 3.12 -20.18
CA ILE A 188 -4.07 3.25 -20.64
C ILE A 188 -4.09 3.60 -22.13
N ASP A 189 -3.29 4.54 -22.59
CA ASP A 189 -3.26 5.00 -23.99
C ASP A 189 -2.77 3.91 -24.94
N ILE A 190 -1.64 3.27 -24.61
CA ILE A 190 -1.08 2.15 -25.37
C ILE A 190 -2.12 1.04 -25.53
N LYS A 191 -2.80 0.66 -24.45
CA LYS A 191 -3.76 -0.44 -24.49
C LYS A 191 -5.13 -0.07 -25.04
N CYS A 192 -5.61 1.16 -24.86
CA CYS A 192 -6.81 1.61 -25.57
C CYS A 192 -6.55 1.65 -27.08
N LYS A 193 -5.39 2.15 -27.52
CA LYS A 193 -5.02 2.16 -28.95
C LYS A 193 -4.96 0.75 -29.56
N GLU A 194 -4.47 -0.25 -28.82
CA GLU A 194 -4.40 -1.63 -29.29
C GLU A 194 -5.73 -2.40 -29.18
N TRP A 195 -6.47 -2.23 -28.10
CA TRP A 195 -7.56 -3.14 -27.72
C TRP A 195 -8.97 -2.53 -27.80
N LEU A 196 -9.12 -1.22 -27.99
CA LEU A 196 -10.45 -0.60 -28.02
C LEU A 196 -11.26 -1.02 -29.25
N SER A 197 -10.61 -1.12 -30.41
CA SER A 197 -11.24 -1.55 -31.68
C SER A 197 -11.28 -3.07 -31.88
N ASP A 198 -10.59 -3.85 -31.03
CA ASP A 198 -10.59 -5.31 -31.10
C ASP A 198 -11.71 -5.88 -30.21
N GLU A 199 -12.70 -6.52 -30.84
CA GLU A 199 -13.87 -7.12 -30.18
C GLU A 199 -13.49 -8.15 -29.09
N LYS A 200 -12.40 -8.89 -29.27
CA LYS A 200 -11.91 -9.88 -28.30
C LYS A 200 -11.06 -9.23 -27.21
N MET A 201 -10.34 -8.15 -27.51
CA MET A 201 -9.41 -7.55 -26.55
C MET A 201 -10.03 -6.42 -25.71
N ASN A 202 -11.07 -5.74 -26.19
CA ASN A 202 -11.74 -4.62 -25.49
C ASN A 202 -12.20 -4.98 -24.07
N LYS A 203 -12.66 -6.22 -23.84
CA LYS A 203 -13.04 -6.73 -22.49
C LYS A 203 -11.90 -6.78 -21.46
N PHE A 204 -10.65 -6.65 -21.90
CA PHE A 204 -9.47 -6.58 -21.05
C PHE A 204 -9.02 -5.14 -20.72
N LEU A 205 -9.70 -4.11 -21.24
CA LEU A 205 -9.52 -2.70 -20.84
C LEU A 205 -10.12 -2.44 -19.45
N ARG A 206 -9.50 -3.01 -18.41
CA ARG A 206 -9.96 -2.97 -17.02
C ARG A 206 -8.77 -2.84 -16.05
N PRO A 207 -8.96 -2.25 -14.85
CA PRO A 207 -7.86 -2.01 -13.91
C PRO A 207 -7.04 -3.25 -13.56
N GLU A 208 -7.70 -4.41 -13.40
CA GLU A 208 -7.01 -5.66 -13.05
C GLU A 208 -6.04 -6.17 -14.11
N THR A 209 -6.31 -5.86 -15.38
CA THR A 209 -5.50 -6.35 -16.50
C THR A 209 -4.45 -5.31 -16.88
N LEU A 210 -4.84 -4.04 -17.04
CA LEU A 210 -3.92 -2.95 -17.37
C LEU A 210 -2.88 -2.75 -16.27
N PHE A 211 -3.31 -2.75 -15.01
CA PHE A 211 -2.46 -2.62 -13.84
C PHE A 211 -2.12 -3.99 -13.23
N GLY A 212 -2.29 -5.09 -13.99
CA GLY A 212 -1.79 -6.43 -13.61
C GLY A 212 -0.27 -6.53 -13.72
N THR A 213 0.32 -7.68 -13.39
CA THR A 213 1.79 -7.90 -13.34
C THR A 213 2.57 -7.59 -14.62
N LYS A 214 1.89 -7.31 -15.74
CA LYS A 214 2.48 -6.93 -17.03
C LYS A 214 2.59 -5.40 -17.25
N PHE A 215 2.26 -4.57 -16.26
CA PHE A 215 2.23 -3.10 -16.39
C PHE A 215 3.52 -2.50 -16.98
N GLU A 216 4.70 -2.84 -16.44
CA GLU A 216 5.99 -2.38 -16.96
C GLU A 216 6.24 -2.85 -18.41
N SER A 217 5.83 -4.07 -18.75
CA SER A 217 5.89 -4.59 -20.11
C SER A 217 4.92 -3.86 -21.06
N TYR A 218 3.82 -3.29 -20.57
CA TYR A 218 2.91 -2.48 -21.37
C TYR A 218 3.44 -1.05 -21.54
N LEU A 219 4.04 -0.47 -20.49
CA LEU A 219 4.66 0.85 -20.52
C LEU A 219 5.82 0.90 -21.53
N ASN A 220 6.63 -0.17 -21.56
CA ASN A 220 7.78 -0.31 -22.47
C ASN A 220 7.41 -0.89 -23.86
N GLN A 221 6.13 -1.09 -24.16
CA GLN A 221 5.73 -1.60 -25.47
C GLN A 221 5.88 -0.49 -26.52
N LYS A 222 6.70 -0.72 -27.56
CA LYS A 222 7.05 0.28 -28.59
C LYS A 222 5.80 0.90 -29.23
N GLY A 223 5.44 2.12 -28.81
CA GLY A 223 4.23 2.81 -29.28
C GLY A 223 3.79 4.05 -28.48
N GLY A 224 4.33 4.28 -27.28
CA GLY A 224 4.09 5.50 -26.46
C GLY A 224 5.29 6.46 -26.45
N ALA A 225 5.03 7.77 -26.46
CA ALA A 225 6.05 8.78 -26.75
C ALA A 225 6.96 9.10 -25.55
N THR A 226 8.28 9.03 -25.78
CA THR A 226 9.30 9.65 -24.92
C THR A 226 9.68 11.03 -25.45
N SER A 227 9.61 12.05 -24.60
CA SER A 227 10.06 13.42 -24.92
C SER A 227 11.49 13.65 -24.39
N GLY A 228 12.49 13.55 -25.27
CA GLY A 228 13.88 13.86 -24.94
C GLY A 228 14.79 13.83 -26.17
N LYS A 229 15.33 14.99 -26.58
CA LYS A 229 16.29 15.14 -27.69
C LYS A 229 17.65 14.47 -27.33
N ALA A 230 18.54 14.09 -28.23
CA ALA A 230 18.77 14.61 -29.59
C ALA A 230 19.46 13.59 -30.54
N ASN A 231 19.29 13.85 -31.85
CA ASN A 231 20.21 13.60 -32.98
C ASN A 231 21.12 12.36 -32.99
N ASP A 232 20.86 11.43 -33.92
CA ASP A 232 21.73 11.30 -35.12
C ASP A 232 20.94 10.72 -36.31
N SER A 233 21.44 10.94 -37.53
CA SER A 233 20.79 10.61 -38.81
C SER A 233 21.54 9.48 -39.53
N GLY A 234 21.05 8.25 -39.41
CA GLY A 234 21.68 7.07 -40.02
C GLY A 234 20.64 6.15 -40.68
N ASN A 235 20.54 6.23 -42.00
CA ASN A 235 19.62 5.44 -42.82
C ASN A 235 20.19 4.02 -43.08
N ILE A 236 19.33 3.00 -43.27
CA ILE A 236 19.39 1.97 -44.34
C ILE A 236 18.41 0.81 -44.03
N ALA A 237 17.89 0.26 -45.13
CA ALA A 237 16.72 -0.57 -45.29
C ALA A 237 16.81 -2.06 -44.86
N GLU A 238 15.63 -2.69 -45.00
CA GLU A 238 15.40 -4.03 -45.56
C GLU A 238 15.67 -5.33 -44.76
N GLU A 239 14.54 -6.05 -44.56
CA GLU A 239 14.33 -7.47 -44.88
C GLU A 239 14.63 -8.63 -43.91
N TYR A 240 13.74 -9.64 -44.06
CA TYR A 240 13.83 -11.06 -43.74
C TYR A 240 13.81 -11.62 -42.29
N ASN A 241 12.59 -12.07 -41.95
CA ASN A 241 12.24 -13.50 -41.78
C ASN A 241 12.02 -14.05 -40.35
N ILE A 242 10.95 -14.84 -40.21
CA ILE A 242 10.49 -15.51 -38.99
C ILE A 242 10.58 -17.03 -39.22
N PRO A 243 11.30 -17.81 -38.39
CA PRO A 243 11.25 -19.26 -38.45
C PRO A 243 10.17 -19.85 -37.51
N PHE A 244 9.22 -20.55 -38.14
CA PHE A 244 8.37 -21.67 -37.66
C PHE A 244 7.77 -21.63 -36.24
#